data_AF-A0A0A3JU95-F1
#
_entry.id   AF-A0A0A3JU95-F1
#
_cell.length_a   1.000
_cell.length_b   1.000
_cell.length_c   1.000
_cell.angle_alpha   90.00
_cell.angle_beta   90.00
_cell.angle_gamma   90.00
#
_symmetry.space_group_name_H-M   'P 1'
#
loop_
_entity.id
_entity.type
_entity.pdbx_description
1 polymer ?
#
loop_
_entity_poly.entity_id
_entity_poly.type
_entity_poly.pdbx_seq_one_letter_code
_entity_poly.pdbx_strand_id
1 'polypeptide(L)' 'MGKRIFPILLILTLLLGACDLKENQIYEDASVDSAYDVTDFEKFPLVSVVDGDTIAIIYKGKRESVRFFVGR' A
#
# COMPACT_ATOMS: atom_id res chain seq x y z
N MET A 1 43.64 18.34 0.96
CA MET A 1 42.77 18.27 2.16
C MET A 1 41.36 17.90 1.70
N GLY A 2 40.93 16.65 1.82
CA GLY A 2 39.62 16.24 1.29
C GLY A 2 39.34 14.76 1.51
N LYS A 3 39.21 14.34 2.77
CA LYS A 3 38.88 12.95 3.14
C LYS A 3 37.98 12.83 4.39
N ARG A 4 37.25 13.90 4.77
CA ARG A 4 36.47 13.93 6.02
C ARG A 4 34.96 14.07 5.85
N ILE A 5 34.47 14.15 4.62
CA ILE A 5 33.04 14.36 4.31
C ILE A 5 32.29 13.02 4.15
N PHE A 6 33.02 11.94 3.84
CA PHE A 6 32.46 10.60 3.64
C PHE A 6 31.75 10.00 4.87
N PRO A 7 32.29 10.09 6.12
CA PRO A 7 31.62 9.48 7.27
C PRO A 7 30.33 10.21 7.67
N ILE A 8 30.23 11.52 7.40
CA ILE A 8 29.06 12.33 7.74
C ILE A 8 27.87 11.97 6.86
N LEU A 9 28.13 11.73 5.57
CA LEU A 9 27.08 11.32 4.63
C LEU A 9 26.52 9.94 4.97
N LEU A 10 27.37 9.03 5.46
CA LEU A 10 27.00 7.66 5.85
C LEU A 10 26.11 7.63 7.11
N ILE A 11 26.38 8.48 8.10
CA ILE A 11 25.56 8.58 9.31
C ILE A 11 24.18 9.18 8.99
N LEU A 12 24.11 10.13 8.06
CA LEU A 12 22.84 10.75 7.67
C LEU A 12 21.90 9.74 6.98
N THR A 13 22.44 8.87 6.11
CA THR A 13 21.64 7.81 5.48
C THR A 13 21.18 6.73 6.45
N LEU A 14 21.94 6.48 7.53
CA LEU A 14 21.58 5.50 8.56
C LEU A 14 20.41 5.96 9.44
N LEU A 15 20.30 7.27 9.72
CA LEU A 15 19.19 7.83 10.49
C LEU A 15 17.87 7.89 9.68
N LEU A 16 17.95 8.14 8.38
CA LEU A 16 16.78 8.17 7.50
C LEU A 16 16.19 6.77 7.22
N GLY A 17 16.99 5.71 7.28
CA GLY A 17 16.53 4.33 7.12
C GLY A 17 15.94 3.68 8.37
N ALA A 18 16.08 4.30 9.55
CA ALA A 18 15.66 3.73 10.83
C ALA A 18 14.28 4.22 11.33
N CYS A 19 13.59 5.08 10.58
CA CYS A 19 12.30 5.65 11.00
C CYS A 19 11.09 5.00 10.30
N ASP A 20 11.13 3.67 10.13
CA ASP A 20 9.97 2.91 9.66
C ASP A 20 9.77 1.61 10.47
N LEU A 21 9.83 1.76 11.80
CA LEU A 21 9.23 0.78 12.72
C LEU A 21 7.88 1.32 13.14
N LYS A 22 6.91 1.23 12.23
CA LYS A 22 5.51 1.31 12.58
C LYS A 22 5.17 0.03 13.37
N GLU A 23 5.18 0.22 14.67
CA GLU A 23 4.67 -0.61 15.76
C GLU A 23 3.48 -1.50 15.35
N ASN A 24 3.75 -2.76 14.99
CA ASN A 24 2.77 -3.83 15.02
C ASN A 24 2.67 -4.32 16.47
N GLN A 25 1.92 -3.59 17.29
CA GLN A 25 1.40 -4.11 18.54
C GLN A 25 0.46 -5.27 18.21
N ILE A 26 0.93 -6.49 18.47
CA ILE A 26 0.07 -7.67 18.60
C ILE A 26 -0.73 -7.45 19.89
N TYR A 27 -1.94 -6.90 19.75
CA TYR A 27 -2.97 -7.00 20.78
C TYR A 27 -3.63 -8.37 20.61
N GLU A 28 -3.20 -9.34 21.42
CA GLU A 28 -4.05 -10.48 21.70
C GLU A 28 -5.18 -10.04 22.63
N ASP A 29 -6.39 -10.27 22.13
CA ASP A 29 -7.65 -10.44 22.85
C ASP A 29 -8.30 -9.23 23.52
N ALA A 30 -9.21 -8.62 22.79
CA ALA A 30 -10.50 -8.23 23.35
C ALA A 30 -11.58 -8.42 22.29
N SER A 31 -12.42 -9.42 22.51
CA SER A 31 -13.69 -9.65 21.82
C SER A 31 -14.43 -8.35 21.48
N VAL A 32 -14.31 -7.91 20.22
CA VAL A 32 -15.23 -6.95 19.62
C VAL A 32 -15.55 -7.52 18.26
N ASP A 33 -16.79 -7.98 18.14
CA ASP A 33 -17.50 -8.28 16.91
C ASP A 33 -17.49 -7.02 16.02
N SER A 34 -16.33 -6.78 15.40
CA SER A 34 -16.12 -5.71 14.44
C SER A 34 -16.56 -6.32 13.13
N ALA A 35 -17.86 -6.26 12.89
CA ALA A 35 -18.41 -6.39 11.55
C ALA A 35 -17.62 -5.38 10.69
N TYR A 36 -16.64 -5.88 9.93
CA TYR A 36 -15.89 -5.07 8.99
C TYR A 36 -16.92 -4.46 8.05
N ASP A 37 -17.11 -3.15 8.16
CA ASP A 37 -18.08 -2.45 7.32
C ASP A 37 -17.52 -2.37 5.90
N VAL A 38 -17.86 -3.36 5.08
CA VAL A 38 -17.52 -3.46 3.66
C VAL A 38 -18.43 -2.57 2.80
N THR A 39 -19.06 -1.52 3.35
CA THR A 39 -19.86 -0.59 2.54
C THR A 39 -19.06 0.57 1.94
N ASP A 40 -17.87 0.88 2.47
CA ASP A 40 -17.05 2.00 2.00
C ASP A 40 -15.96 1.57 0.99
N PHE A 41 -16.41 1.27 -0.23
CA PHE A 41 -15.51 1.05 -1.37
C PHE A 41 -15.50 2.25 -2.32
N GLU A 42 -14.30 2.63 -2.75
CA GLU A 42 -14.13 3.59 -3.85
C GLU A 42 -14.69 2.97 -5.15
N LYS A 43 -15.58 3.71 -5.82
CA LYS A 43 -16.24 3.27 -7.06
C LYS A 43 -15.54 3.88 -8.26
N PHE A 44 -15.16 3.04 -9.22
CA PHE A 44 -14.54 3.48 -10.48
C PHE A 44 -15.48 3.23 -11.66
N PRO A 45 -15.59 4.15 -12.63
CA PRO A 45 -16.35 3.92 -13.85
C PRO A 45 -15.79 2.72 -14.63
N LEU A 46 -16.68 1.78 -14.97
CA LEU A 46 -16.35 0.65 -15.83
C LEU A 46 -16.26 1.10 -17.29
N VAL A 47 -15.20 0.68 -17.99
CA VAL A 47 -15.02 0.91 -19.43
C VAL A 47 -15.42 -0.32 -20.23
N SER A 48 -14.88 -1.49 -19.87
CA SER A 48 -15.12 -2.74 -20.59
C SER A 48 -14.71 -3.96 -19.76
N VAL A 49 -15.33 -5.11 -20.01
CA VAL A 49 -14.80 -6.42 -19.57
C VAL A 49 -13.76 -6.87 -20.59
N VAL A 50 -12.56 -7.23 -20.14
CA VAL A 50 -11.46 -7.67 -21.00
C VAL A 50 -11.49 -9.18 -21.14
N ASP A 51 -11.53 -9.88 -20.01
CA ASP A 51 -11.65 -11.34 -19.92
C ASP A 51 -12.35 -11.75 -18.61
N GLY A 52 -12.40 -13.05 -18.32
CA GLY A 52 -13.18 -13.60 -17.21
C GLY A 52 -12.83 -13.07 -15.82
N ASP A 53 -11.61 -12.57 -15.60
CA ASP A 53 -11.18 -12.00 -14.32
C ASP A 53 -10.55 -10.60 -14.45
N THR A 54 -10.51 -10.01 -15.64
CA THR A 54 -9.92 -8.69 -15.91
C THR A 54 -10.95 -7.70 -16.47
N ILE A 55 -10.97 -6.51 -15.90
CA ILE A 55 -11.81 -5.38 -16.35
C ILE A 55 -10.96 -4.13 -16.60
N ALA A 56 -11.45 -3.25 -17.46
CA ALA A 56 -10.88 -1.92 -17.66
C ALA A 56 -11.75 -0.87 -16.96
N ILE A 57 -11.11 0.03 -16.20
CA ILE A 57 -11.75 1.09 -15.43
C ILE A 57 -11.11 2.45 -15.73
N ILE A 58 -11.77 3.54 -15.33
CA ILE A 58 -11.15 4.86 -15.25
C ILE A 58 -10.62 5.11 -13.84
N TYR A 59 -9.30 5.21 -13.69
CA TYR A 59 -8.62 5.55 -12.44
C TYR A 59 -7.79 6.82 -12.65
N LYS A 60 -8.02 7.85 -11.82
CA LYS A 60 -7.33 9.16 -11.93
C LYS A 60 -7.35 9.76 -13.35
N GLY A 61 -8.47 9.59 -14.07
CA GLY A 61 -8.64 10.10 -15.43
C GLY A 61 -7.95 9.29 -16.52
N LYS A 62 -7.34 8.14 -16.20
CA LYS A 62 -6.69 7.24 -17.14
C LYS A 62 -7.42 5.90 -17.21
N ARG A 63 -7.34 5.25 -18.37
CA ARG A 63 -7.84 3.89 -18.58
C ARG A 63 -6.81 2.91 -18.01
N GLU A 64 -7.21 2.14 -16.99
CA GLU A 64 -6.39 1.12 -16.35
C GLU A 64 -7.02 -0.26 -16.50
N SER A 65 -6.21 -1.31 -16.49
CA SER A 65 -6.65 -2.71 -16.52
C SER A 65 -6.39 -3.35 -15.16
N VAL A 66 -7.43 -3.90 -14.54
CA VAL A 66 -7.36 -4.50 -13.20
C VAL A 66 -7.89 -5.93 -13.23
N ARG A 67 -7.23 -6.82 -12.46
CA ARG A 67 -7.56 -8.23 -12.38
C ARG A 67 -8.06 -8.59 -10.98
N PHE A 68 -9.16 -9.32 -10.89
CA PHE A 68 -9.68 -9.83 -9.63
C PHE A 68 -8.71 -10.88 -9.06
N PHE A 69 -8.27 -10.68 -7.83
CA PHE A 69 -7.44 -11.63 -7.12
C PHE A 69 -8.34 -12.55 -6.28
N VAL A 70 -8.28 -13.86 -6.54
CA VAL A 70 -8.99 -14.85 -5.71
C VAL A 70 -8.07 -15.24 -4.56
N GLY A 71 -8.36 -14.73 -3.36
CA GLY A 71 -7.69 -15.17 -2.13
C GLY A 71 -8.04 -16.63 -1.80
N ARG A 72 -7.05 -17.41 -1.35
CA ARG A 72 -7.23 -18.74 -0.77
C ARG A 72 -7.32 -18.65 0.74
#